data_AF-A0A2W5KQ98-F1
#
_entry.id   AF-A0A2W5KQ98-F1
#
_cell.length_a   1.000
_cell.length_b   1.000
_cell.length_c   1.000
_cell.angle_alpha   90.00
_cell.angle_beta   90.00
_cell.angle_gamma   90.00
#
_symmetry.space_group_name_H-M   'P 1'
#
loop_
_entity.id
_entity.type
_entity.pdbx_description
1 polymer ?
#
loop_
_entity_poly.entity_id
_entity_poly.type
_entity_poly.pdbx_seq_one_letter_code
_entity_poly.pdbx_strand_id
1 'polypeptide(L)'
;MSRAKRILAALQAEAHRVDEELPRCALCGRRIPSFARQSEHHLVPKSRGGTFGPTVLLHQICHNVIHALFSEKELAWRLSDIEALRAEPEVATFIAWVRSKPDDFHAPTRRAKDKR
;
A
#
# COMPACT_ATOMS: atom_id res chain seq x y z
N MET A 1 31.86 -21.93 -17.91
CA MET A 1 30.80 -20.88 -17.96
C MET A 1 31.46 -19.57 -18.40
N SER A 2 30.97 -18.90 -19.44
CA SER A 2 31.54 -17.63 -19.93
C SER A 2 31.56 -16.55 -18.85
N ARG A 3 32.57 -15.67 -18.85
CA ARG A 3 32.68 -14.49 -17.98
C ARG A 3 31.40 -13.64 -18.01
N ALA A 4 30.77 -13.50 -19.19
CA ALA A 4 29.51 -12.77 -19.35
C ALA A 4 28.34 -13.41 -18.58
N LYS A 5 28.25 -14.75 -18.57
CA LYS A 5 27.19 -15.49 -17.85
C LYS A 5 27.30 -15.33 -16.34
N ARG A 6 28.53 -15.20 -15.81
CA ARG A 6 28.78 -14.93 -14.38
C ARG A 6 28.38 -13.51 -13.98
N ILE A 7 28.65 -12.52 -14.84
CA ILE A 7 28.26 -11.12 -14.59
C ILE A 7 26.74 -10.99 -14.57
N LEU A 8 26.03 -11.58 -15.55
CA LEU A 8 24.56 -11.53 -15.57
C LEU A 8 23.93 -12.16 -14.32
N ALA A 9 24.42 -13.32 -13.90
CA ALA A 9 23.92 -13.99 -12.69
C ALA A 9 24.14 -13.15 -11.42
N ALA A 10 25.28 -12.44 -11.31
CA ALA A 10 25.55 -11.56 -10.18
C ALA A 10 24.63 -10.33 -10.17
N LEU A 11 24.37 -9.72 -11.34
CA LEU A 11 23.44 -8.58 -11.45
C LEU A 11 21.99 -8.99 -11.13
N GLN A 12 21.57 -10.19 -11.55
CA GLN A 12 20.25 -10.72 -11.22
C GLN A 12 20.11 -11.02 -9.73
N ALA A 13 21.14 -11.59 -9.10
CA ALA A 13 21.15 -11.83 -7.66
C ALA A 13 21.09 -10.53 -6.86
N GLU A 14 21.80 -9.49 -7.31
CA GLU A 14 21.77 -8.18 -6.68
C GLU A 14 20.41 -7.51 -6.83
N ALA A 15 19.82 -7.52 -8.03
CA ALA A 15 18.47 -7.00 -8.26
C ALA A 15 17.42 -7.70 -7.38
N HIS A 16 17.52 -9.03 -7.24
CA HIS A 16 16.62 -9.79 -6.37
C HIS A 16 16.77 -9.44 -4.88
N ARG A 17 18.00 -9.21 -4.40
CA ARG A 17 18.24 -8.75 -3.02
C ARG A 17 17.66 -7.37 -2.77
N VAL A 18 17.90 -6.43 -3.68
CA VAL A 18 17.34 -5.09 -3.61
C VAL A 18 15.82 -5.15 -3.57
N ASP A 19 15.21 -6.00 -4.40
CA ASP A 19 13.77 -6.24 -4.36
C ASP A 19 13.34 -6.73 -2.97
N GLU A 20 14.02 -7.74 -2.38
CA GLU A 20 13.71 -8.29 -1.06
C GLU A 20 13.66 -7.27 0.07
N GLU A 21 14.55 -6.28 0.04
CA GLU A 21 14.68 -5.22 1.06
C GLU A 21 13.66 -4.09 0.91
N LEU A 22 12.95 -4.00 -0.21
CA LEU A 22 11.95 -2.96 -0.41
C LEU A 22 10.82 -3.05 0.64
N PRO A 23 10.40 -1.92 1.22
CA PRO A 23 9.28 -1.90 2.15
C PRO A 23 8.02 -2.42 1.47
N ARG A 24 7.14 -3.05 2.25
CA ARG A 24 5.86 -3.57 1.75
C ARG A 24 4.73 -2.66 2.16
N CYS A 25 3.80 -2.44 1.23
CA CYS A 25 2.57 -1.73 1.52
C CYS A 25 1.77 -2.47 2.58
N ALA A 26 1.49 -1.79 3.69
CA ALA A 26 0.78 -2.39 4.81
C ALA A 26 -0.65 -2.83 4.42
N LEU A 27 -1.26 -2.26 3.38
CA LEU A 27 -2.58 -2.70 2.93
C LEU A 27 -2.50 -3.93 2.01
N CYS A 28 -1.85 -3.79 0.84
CA CYS A 28 -1.90 -4.83 -0.20
C CYS A 28 -0.74 -5.84 -0.17
N GLY A 29 0.35 -5.55 0.56
CA GLY A 29 1.52 -6.44 0.70
C GLY A 29 2.52 -6.43 -0.48
N ARG A 30 2.19 -5.71 -1.57
CA ARG A 30 3.14 -5.45 -2.67
C ARG A 30 4.32 -4.60 -2.20
N ARG A 31 5.46 -4.72 -2.87
CA ARG A 31 6.64 -3.91 -2.55
C ARG A 31 6.38 -2.46 -2.95
N ILE A 32 7.08 -1.53 -2.30
CA ILE A 32 7.04 -0.11 -2.62
C ILE A 32 8.45 0.31 -3.04
N PRO A 33 8.76 0.28 -4.35
CA PRO A 33 9.98 0.88 -4.87
C PRO A 33 10.05 2.35 -4.48
N SER A 34 11.26 2.88 -4.28
CA SER A 34 11.47 4.28 -3.89
C SER A 34 10.88 5.30 -4.88
N PHE A 35 10.77 4.92 -6.16
CA PHE A 35 10.17 5.73 -7.22
C PHE A 35 8.64 5.56 -7.34
N ALA A 36 8.04 4.60 -6.64
CA ALA A 36 6.59 4.43 -6.62
C ALA A 36 5.92 5.54 -5.81
N ARG A 37 4.73 5.97 -6.23
CA ARG A 37 3.93 6.95 -5.47
C ARG A 37 3.46 6.32 -4.15
N GLN A 38 3.82 6.93 -3.03
CA GLN A 38 3.56 6.41 -1.69
C GLN A 38 3.29 7.52 -0.68
N SER A 39 2.61 7.17 0.40
CA SER A 39 2.34 8.07 1.52
C SER A 39 2.18 7.30 2.82
N GLU A 40 2.53 7.96 3.93
CA GLU A 40 2.16 7.50 5.26
C GLU A 40 0.66 7.72 5.49
N HIS A 41 0.00 6.70 6.02
CA HIS A 41 -1.40 6.75 6.42
C HIS A 41 -1.50 6.64 7.93
N HIS A 42 -2.22 7.58 8.55
CA HIS A 42 -2.55 7.51 9.96
C HIS A 42 -3.74 6.58 10.15
N LEU A 43 -3.56 5.50 10.90
CA LEU A 43 -4.65 4.54 11.15
C LEU A 43 -5.81 5.19 11.92
N VAL A 44 -5.49 6.10 12.85
CA VAL A 44 -6.46 7.06 13.40
C VAL A 44 -6.24 8.42 12.72
N PRO A 45 -7.22 9.00 12.02
CA PRO A 45 -7.05 10.30 11.36
C PRO A 45 -6.58 11.39 12.33
N LYS A 46 -5.73 12.32 11.86
CA LYS A 46 -5.23 13.44 12.67
C LYS A 46 -6.36 14.30 13.23
N SER A 47 -7.40 14.56 12.42
CA SER A 47 -8.62 15.28 12.81
C SER A 47 -9.42 14.60 13.93
N ARG A 48 -9.14 13.33 14.20
CA ARG A 48 -9.74 12.50 15.26
C ARG A 48 -8.76 12.20 16.40
N GLY A 49 -7.68 12.99 16.52
CA GLY A 49 -6.70 12.87 17.60
C GLY A 49 -5.51 11.95 17.31
N GLY A 50 -5.41 11.37 16.11
CA GLY A 50 -4.34 10.43 15.77
C GLY A 50 -3.01 11.05 15.31
N THR A 51 -2.75 12.33 15.64
CA THR A 51 -1.53 13.06 15.20
C THR A 51 -0.24 12.34 15.59
N PHE A 52 -0.18 11.76 16.78
CA PHE A 52 0.95 10.97 17.28
C PHE A 52 0.64 9.46 17.33
N GLY A 53 -0.43 9.04 16.67
CA GLY A 53 -0.85 7.66 16.59
C GLY A 53 -0.03 6.85 15.58
N PRO A 54 -0.27 5.54 15.50
CA PRO A 54 0.45 4.66 14.58
C PRO A 54 0.18 5.06 13.12
N THR A 55 1.26 5.08 12.34
CA THR A 55 1.22 5.27 10.89
C THR A 55 1.69 4.01 10.18
N VAL A 56 1.24 3.84 8.94
CA VAL A 56 1.68 2.75 8.06
C VAL A 56 2.03 3.28 6.68
N LEU A 57 3.02 2.66 6.03
CA LEU A 57 3.42 3.03 4.68
C LEU A 57 2.54 2.33 3.64
N LEU A 58 1.95 3.11 2.74
CA LEU A 58 1.07 2.62 1.68
C LEU A 58 1.47 3.16 0.31
N HIS A 59 1.16 2.40 -0.75
CA HIS A 59 1.07 2.99 -2.09
C HIS A 59 -0.01 4.07 -2.10
N GLN A 60 0.18 5.12 -2.90
CA GLN A 60 -0.79 6.21 -2.99
C GLN A 60 -2.17 5.72 -3.45
N ILE A 61 -2.24 4.73 -4.35
CA ILE A 61 -3.51 4.12 -4.77
C ILE A 61 -4.22 3.40 -3.60
N CYS A 62 -3.46 2.71 -2.73
CA CYS A 62 -4.01 2.02 -1.56
C CYS A 62 -4.53 3.03 -0.53
N HIS A 63 -3.76 4.10 -0.28
CA HIS A 63 -4.19 5.23 0.55
C HIS A 63 -5.50 5.83 0.00
N ASN A 64 -5.55 6.11 -1.30
CA ASN A 64 -6.71 6.73 -1.92
C ASN A 64 -7.97 5.86 -1.81
N VAL A 65 -7.85 4.53 -1.90
CA VAL A 65 -9.00 3.63 -1.75
C VAL A 65 -9.58 3.68 -0.34
N ILE A 66 -8.75 3.70 0.70
CA ILE A 66 -9.23 3.86 2.08
C ILE A 66 -10.07 5.15 2.19
N HIS A 67 -9.54 6.27 1.71
CA HIS A 67 -10.25 7.56 1.73
C HIS A 67 -11.35 7.70 0.66
N ALA A 68 -11.46 6.76 -0.29
CA ALA A 68 -12.59 6.66 -1.20
C ALA A 68 -13.75 5.87 -0.59
N LEU A 69 -13.45 4.88 0.27
CA LEU A 69 -14.42 3.97 0.88
C LEU A 69 -14.92 4.44 2.25
N PHE A 70 -14.03 4.88 3.16
CA PHE A 70 -14.41 5.23 4.54
C PHE A 70 -14.23 6.70 4.90
N SER A 71 -15.15 7.24 5.68
CA SER A 71 -15.02 8.55 6.32
C SER A 71 -13.96 8.50 7.42
N GLU A 72 -13.41 9.66 7.81
CA GLU A 72 -12.50 9.75 8.95
C GLU A 72 -13.15 9.30 10.27
N LYS A 73 -14.48 9.42 10.39
CA LYS A 73 -15.23 8.96 11.55
C LYS A 73 -15.22 7.42 11.64
N GLU A 74 -15.49 6.75 10.53
CA GLU A 74 -15.45 5.28 10.47
C GLU A 74 -14.04 4.75 10.72
N LEU A 75 -13.03 5.41 10.14
CA LEU A 75 -11.62 5.08 10.38
C LEU A 75 -11.28 5.13 11.87
N ALA A 76 -11.60 6.23 12.55
CA ALA A 76 -11.31 6.36 13.98
C ALA A 76 -12.09 5.38 14.86
N TRP A 77 -13.32 5.03 14.47
CA TRP A 77 -14.22 4.26 15.33
C TRP A 77 -14.06 2.75 15.20
N ARG A 78 -13.95 2.23 13.98
CA ARG A 78 -13.99 0.77 13.73
C ARG A 78 -12.87 0.25 12.82
N LEU A 79 -12.10 1.12 12.16
CA LEU A 79 -11.07 0.75 11.17
C LEU A 79 -9.70 1.37 11.47
N SER A 80 -9.36 1.53 12.75
CA SER A 80 -8.10 2.12 13.22
C SER A 80 -6.94 1.11 13.28
N ASP A 81 -7.09 -0.03 12.62
CA ASP A 81 -6.13 -1.11 12.51
C ASP A 81 -6.06 -1.61 11.06
N ILE A 82 -4.87 -2.08 10.64
CA ILE A 82 -4.65 -2.50 9.26
C ILE A 82 -5.36 -3.82 8.92
N GLU A 83 -5.48 -4.74 9.87
CA GLU A 83 -6.20 -5.99 9.64
C GLU A 83 -7.71 -5.74 9.58
N ALA A 84 -8.23 -4.82 10.40
CA ALA A 84 -9.61 -4.35 10.28
C ALA A 84 -9.90 -3.77 8.89
N LEU A 85 -9.00 -2.93 8.36
CA LEU A 85 -9.11 -2.41 6.99
C LEU A 85 -9.10 -3.53 5.95
N ARG A 86 -8.20 -4.51 6.06
CA ARG A 86 -8.10 -5.64 5.14
C ARG A 86 -9.31 -6.57 5.19
N ALA A 87 -10.01 -6.64 6.32
CA ALA A 87 -11.20 -7.45 6.51
C ALA A 87 -12.45 -6.87 5.85
N GLU A 88 -12.46 -5.58 5.50
CA GLU A 88 -13.60 -4.96 4.81
C GLU A 88 -13.76 -5.53 3.39
N PRO A 89 -14.95 -6.04 3.01
CA PRO A 89 -15.15 -6.75 1.74
C PRO A 89 -14.74 -5.95 0.49
N GLU A 90 -15.02 -4.65 0.48
CA GLU A 90 -14.65 -3.76 -0.62
C GLU A 90 -13.12 -3.58 -0.72
N VAL A 91 -12.44 -3.50 0.43
CA VAL A 91 -10.98 -3.42 0.48
C VAL A 91 -10.36 -4.75 0.07
N ALA A 92 -10.87 -5.88 0.54
CA ALA A 92 -10.37 -7.20 0.17
C ALA A 92 -10.47 -7.43 -1.35
N THR A 93 -11.59 -7.03 -1.96
CA THR A 93 -11.79 -7.08 -3.42
C THR A 93 -10.76 -6.22 -4.14
N PHE A 94 -10.54 -4.99 -3.67
CA PHE A 94 -9.50 -4.12 -4.21
C PHE A 94 -8.10 -4.74 -4.08
N ILE A 95 -7.77 -5.32 -2.92
CA ILE A 95 -6.46 -5.95 -2.67
C ILE A 95 -6.23 -7.11 -3.65
N ALA A 96 -7.23 -7.97 -3.85
CA ALA A 96 -7.13 -9.09 -4.78
C ALA A 96 -6.81 -8.61 -6.21
N TRP A 97 -7.45 -7.54 -6.66
CA TRP A 97 -7.19 -6.94 -7.96
C TRP A 97 -5.81 -6.27 -8.05
N VAL A 98 -5.45 -5.42 -7.09
CA VAL A 98 -4.23 -4.59 -7.16
C VAL A 98 -2.96 -5.43 -7.02
N ARG A 99 -3.03 -6.58 -6.33
CA ARG A 99 -1.92 -7.53 -6.21
C ARG A 99 -1.44 -8.07 -7.56
N SER A 100 -2.30 -8.09 -8.58
CA SER A 100 -1.92 -8.51 -9.93
C SER A 100 -1.16 -7.45 -10.75
N LYS A 101 -0.98 -6.23 -10.22
CA LYS A 101 -0.40 -5.09 -10.93
C LYS A 101 1.07 -4.88 -10.58
N PRO A 102 1.88 -4.24 -11.46
CA PRO A 102 3.27 -3.86 -11.16
C PRO A 102 3.38 -3.06 -9.87
N ASP A 103 4.48 -3.21 -9.12
CA ASP A 103 4.62 -2.63 -7.77
C ASP A 103 4.55 -1.09 -7.73
N ASP A 104 4.83 -0.41 -8.84
CA ASP A 104 4.70 1.03 -9.01
C ASP A 104 3.34 1.49 -9.59
N PHE A 105 2.44 0.55 -9.87
CA PHE A 105 1.14 0.83 -10.50
C PHE A 105 0.34 1.85 -9.71
N HIS A 106 -0.15 2.86 -10.44
CA HIS A 106 -1.00 3.91 -9.93
C HIS A 106 -2.07 4.28 -10.96
N ALA A 107 -3.31 4.48 -10.48
CA ALA A 107 -4.42 4.97 -11.28
C ALA A 107 -5.29 5.94 -10.44
N PRO A 108 -6.02 6.87 -11.06
CA PRO A 108 -6.98 7.72 -10.34
C PRO A 108 -8.04 6.87 -9.63
N THR A 109 -8.30 7.17 -8.36
CA THR A 109 -9.34 6.51 -7.56
C THR A 109 -10.56 7.42 -7.48
N ARG A 110 -11.71 6.96 -7.99
CA ARG A 110 -12.97 7.71 -7.87
C ARG A 110 -13.54 7.50 -6.47
N ARG A 111 -14.03 8.58 -5.85
CA ARG A 111 -14.75 8.49 -4.56
C ARG A 111 -16.14 7.89 -4.77
N ALA A 112 -16.60 7.07 -3.83
CA ALA A 112 -17.99 6.63 -3.78
C ALA A 112 -18.91 7.84 -3.58
N LYS A 113 -20.08 7.85 -4.23
CA LYS A 113 -21.01 8.99 -4.21
C LYS A 113 -21.71 9.20 -2.86
N ASP A 114 -21.78 8.17 -2.02
CA ASP A 114 -22.65 8.16 -0.84
C ASP A 114 -21.95 8.44 0.50
N LYS A 115 -20.76 9.05 0.48
CA LYS A 115 -20.10 9.51 1.72
C LYS A 115 -20.79 10.75 2.29
N ARG A 116 -21.66 10.54 3.27
CA ARG A 116 -22.10 11.55 4.25
C ARG A 116 -21.35 11.40 5.56
#